data_AF-A0A956MWZ6-F1
#
_entry.id   AF-A0A956MWZ6-F1
#
_cell.length_a   1.000
_cell.length_b   1.000
_cell.length_c   1.000
_cell.angle_alpha   90.00
_cell.angle_beta   90.00
_cell.angle_gamma   90.00
#
_symmetry.space_group_name_H-M   'P 1'
#
loop_
_entity.id
_entity.type
_entity.pdbx_description
1 polymer ?
#
loop_
_entity_poly.entity_id
_entity_poly.type
_entity_poly.pdbx_seq_one_letter_code
_entity_poly.pdbx_strand_id
1 'polypeptide(L)'
;MRRVDLMSKTTTLVTMLSIVYALIDMKIIFLAPILTISIPYRFMKYKEEGKHTENRKILNNLFLFNLIVFIGVTAITNRMSTDIFEIIVNIIITFIYFKVLSMIDKKRETLYNNPQMVYDKINEKINALEMMYEQTEEGMRNAETEKARNSMEAKLNAIRYKIDELKRQSELIKAQIESKNNNKNMN
;
A
#
# COMPACT_ATOMS: atom_id res chain seq x y z
N MET A 1 2.80 -3.98 -20.57
CA MET A 1 2.30 -4.83 -19.47
C MET A 1 0.83 -4.51 -19.23
N ARG A 2 -0.06 -5.50 -19.31
CA ARG A 2 -1.49 -5.35 -18.99
C ARG A 2 -1.57 -4.91 -17.52
N ARG A 3 -1.85 -3.62 -17.23
CA ARG A 3 -2.06 -3.15 -15.85
C ARG A 3 -3.25 -3.93 -15.31
N VAL A 4 -2.99 -4.90 -14.45
CA VAL A 4 -4.06 -5.66 -13.81
C VAL A 4 -4.88 -4.65 -13.02
N ASP A 5 -6.16 -4.51 -13.37
CA ASP A 5 -7.04 -3.50 -12.80
C ASP A 5 -7.20 -3.74 -11.28
N LEU A 6 -6.49 -2.95 -10.51
CA LEU A 6 -6.47 -2.92 -9.05
C LEU A 6 -7.87 -2.94 -8.44
N MET A 7 -8.75 -2.15 -9.03
CA MET A 7 -10.11 -1.95 -8.56
C MET A 7 -10.95 -3.18 -8.90
N SER A 8 -10.69 -3.83 -10.03
CA SER A 8 -11.30 -5.13 -10.36
C SER A 8 -10.91 -6.20 -9.35
N LYS A 9 -9.64 -6.30 -8.94
CA LYS A 9 -9.20 -7.23 -7.88
C LYS A 9 -9.91 -6.97 -6.56
N THR A 10 -9.96 -5.70 -6.17
CA THR A 10 -10.59 -5.27 -4.92
C THR A 10 -12.09 -5.59 -4.89
N THR A 11 -12.82 -5.24 -5.95
CA THR A 11 -14.26 -5.54 -6.03
C THR A 11 -14.56 -7.01 -6.14
N THR A 12 -13.67 -7.79 -6.75
CA THR A 12 -13.76 -9.25 -6.76
C THR A 12 -13.61 -9.81 -5.35
N LEU A 13 -12.64 -9.33 -4.56
CA LEU A 13 -12.44 -9.76 -3.18
C LEU A 13 -13.66 -9.46 -2.29
N VAL A 14 -14.20 -8.23 -2.33
CA VAL A 14 -15.44 -7.88 -1.60
C VAL A 14 -16.55 -8.87 -1.94
N THR A 15 -16.71 -9.15 -3.24
CA THR A 15 -17.79 -10.02 -3.72
C THR A 15 -17.61 -11.46 -3.24
N MET A 16 -16.40 -12.00 -3.33
CA MET A 16 -16.10 -13.36 -2.87
C MET A 16 -16.33 -13.50 -1.37
N LEU A 17 -15.79 -12.58 -0.57
CA LEU A 17 -15.98 -12.63 0.89
C LEU A 17 -17.46 -12.54 1.26
N SER A 18 -18.20 -11.59 0.69
CA SER A 18 -19.64 -11.46 0.92
C SER A 18 -20.44 -12.70 0.55
N ILE A 19 -20.12 -13.37 -0.56
CA ILE A 19 -20.78 -14.62 -0.95
C ILE A 19 -20.45 -15.75 0.03
N VAL A 20 -19.17 -15.90 0.40
CA VAL A 20 -18.73 -16.95 1.32
C VAL A 20 -19.40 -16.81 2.69
N TYR A 21 -19.41 -15.60 3.26
CA TYR A 21 -20.11 -15.34 4.52
C TYR A 21 -21.62 -15.61 4.41
N ALA A 22 -22.26 -15.15 3.33
CA ALA A 22 -23.68 -15.42 3.11
C ALA A 22 -24.02 -16.91 3.03
N LEU A 23 -23.12 -17.72 2.46
CA LEU A 23 -23.30 -19.17 2.35
C LEU A 23 -23.06 -19.90 3.68
N ILE A 24 -22.01 -19.53 4.42
CA ILE A 24 -21.66 -20.16 5.70
C ILE A 24 -22.76 -19.94 6.74
N ASP A 25 -23.20 -18.70 6.90
CA ASP A 25 -24.19 -18.34 7.91
C ASP A 25 -25.63 -18.45 7.40
N MET A 26 -25.80 -18.77 6.11
CA MET A 26 -27.10 -18.81 5.41
C MET A 26 -27.91 -17.51 5.55
N LYS A 27 -27.23 -16.36 5.65
CA LYS A 27 -27.85 -15.04 5.80
C LYS A 27 -27.56 -14.14 4.61
N ILE A 28 -28.63 -13.71 3.94
CA ILE A 28 -28.56 -12.83 2.77
C ILE A 28 -27.97 -11.45 3.10
N ILE A 29 -28.06 -11.02 4.36
CA ILE A 29 -27.57 -9.71 4.81
C ILE A 29 -26.06 -9.51 4.54
N PHE A 30 -25.27 -10.58 4.50
CA PHE A 30 -23.84 -10.54 4.19
C PHE A 30 -23.52 -10.17 2.73
N LEU A 31 -24.53 -10.17 1.85
CA LEU A 31 -24.41 -9.65 0.49
C LEU A 31 -24.47 -8.11 0.43
N ALA A 32 -24.76 -7.41 1.54
CA ALA A 32 -24.84 -5.96 1.57
C ALA A 32 -23.62 -5.25 0.96
N PRO A 33 -22.35 -5.63 1.24
CA PRO A 33 -21.19 -4.99 0.62
C PRO A 33 -21.15 -5.11 -0.92
N ILE A 34 -21.75 -6.16 -1.50
CA ILE A 34 -21.88 -6.28 -2.96
C ILE A 34 -22.83 -5.20 -3.48
N LEU A 35 -24.00 -5.09 -2.84
CA LEU A 35 -25.05 -4.15 -3.21
C LEU A 35 -24.59 -2.70 -3.05
N THR A 36 -23.77 -2.41 -2.05
CA THR A 36 -23.41 -1.03 -1.68
C THR A 36 -22.01 -0.60 -2.12
N ILE A 37 -21.14 -1.53 -2.56
CA ILE A 37 -19.78 -1.22 -3.02
C ILE A 37 -19.55 -1.79 -4.43
N SER A 38 -19.63 -3.11 -4.60
CA SER A 38 -19.22 -3.75 -5.87
C SER A 38 -20.09 -3.33 -7.05
N ILE A 39 -21.41 -3.31 -6.88
CA ILE A 39 -22.35 -2.93 -7.94
C ILE A 39 -22.24 -1.42 -8.24
N PRO A 40 -22.36 -0.50 -7.27
CA PRO A 40 -22.20 0.93 -7.51
C PRO A 40 -20.87 1.28 -8.19
N TYR A 41 -19.77 0.64 -7.78
CA TYR A 41 -18.48 0.86 -8.42
C TYR A 41 -18.49 0.51 -9.92
N ARG A 42 -19.12 -0.62 -10.30
CA ARG A 42 -19.21 -1.03 -11.71
C ARG A 42 -20.00 -0.03 -12.55
N PHE A 43 -21.01 0.61 -11.99
CA PHE A 43 -21.80 1.64 -12.67
C PHE A 43 -21.08 2.99 -12.74
N MET A 44 -20.36 3.36 -11.69
CA MET A 44 -19.71 4.67 -11.60
C MET A 44 -18.33 4.74 -12.26
N LYS A 45 -17.64 3.60 -12.46
CA LYS A 45 -16.27 3.63 -13.00
C LYS A 45 -16.23 4.14 -14.44
N TYR A 46 -15.26 4.99 -14.71
CA TYR A 46 -14.90 5.41 -16.07
C TYR A 46 -14.31 4.23 -16.84
N LYS A 47 -14.67 4.10 -18.12
CA LYS A 47 -14.16 3.07 -19.04
C LYS A 47 -12.91 3.53 -19.83
N GLU A 48 -12.61 4.83 -19.80
CA GLU A 48 -11.50 5.45 -20.53
C GLU A 48 -10.13 5.09 -19.93
N GLU A 49 -9.12 4.93 -20.80
CA GLU A 49 -7.73 4.81 -20.37
C GLU A 49 -7.25 6.12 -19.73
N GLY A 50 -6.50 6.02 -18.62
CA GLY A 50 -5.98 7.18 -17.89
C GLY A 50 -6.84 7.67 -16.72
N LYS A 51 -8.13 7.28 -16.62
CA LYS A 51 -9.02 7.63 -15.49
C LYS A 51 -8.82 6.79 -14.22
N HIS A 52 -7.63 6.22 -14.04
CA HIS A 52 -7.33 5.33 -12.91
C HIS A 52 -7.40 6.05 -11.56
N THR A 53 -7.00 7.32 -11.52
CA THR A 53 -7.01 8.11 -10.27
C THR A 53 -8.44 8.39 -9.82
N GLU A 54 -9.33 8.74 -10.75
CA GLU A 54 -10.74 8.97 -10.52
C GLU A 54 -11.45 7.69 -10.12
N ASN A 55 -11.20 6.59 -10.84
CA ASN A 55 -11.72 5.27 -10.49
C ASN A 55 -11.28 4.81 -9.09
N ARG A 56 -10.04 5.13 -8.68
CA ARG A 56 -9.56 4.87 -7.32
C ARG A 56 -10.34 5.69 -6.30
N LYS A 57 -10.61 6.97 -6.60
CA LYS A 57 -11.36 7.88 -5.72
C LYS A 57 -12.80 7.42 -5.53
N ILE A 58 -13.47 7.00 -6.60
CA ILE A 58 -14.83 6.44 -6.54
C ILE A 58 -14.87 5.25 -5.58
N LEU A 59 -14.00 4.26 -5.79
CA LEU A 59 -13.99 3.06 -4.95
C LEU A 59 -13.65 3.38 -3.48
N ASN A 60 -12.67 4.26 -3.25
CA ASN A 60 -12.31 4.72 -1.91
C ASN A 60 -13.50 5.39 -1.20
N ASN A 61 -14.25 6.22 -1.91
CA ASN A 61 -15.41 6.91 -1.35
C ASN A 61 -16.55 5.94 -1.04
N LEU A 62 -16.77 4.92 -1.87
CA LEU A 62 -17.77 3.88 -1.60
C LEU A 62 -17.44 3.10 -0.31
N PHE A 63 -16.18 2.72 -0.11
CA PHE A 63 -15.77 2.08 1.15
C PHE A 63 -16.00 2.99 2.37
N LEU A 64 -15.54 4.24 2.31
CA LEU A 64 -15.67 5.18 3.42
C LEU A 64 -17.13 5.49 3.73
N PHE A 65 -17.94 5.74 2.71
CA PHE A 65 -19.37 6.00 2.87
C PHE A 65 -20.06 4.82 3.57
N ASN A 66 -19.81 3.60 3.13
CA ASN A 66 -20.38 2.41 3.75
C ASN A 66 -19.96 2.25 5.22
N LEU A 67 -18.66 2.40 5.52
CA LEU A 67 -18.19 2.33 6.90
C LEU A 67 -18.86 3.38 7.80
N ILE A 68 -18.94 4.63 7.33
CA ILE A 68 -19.58 5.73 8.06
C ILE A 68 -21.06 5.43 8.30
N VAL A 69 -21.77 4.93 7.28
CA VAL A 69 -23.19 4.61 7.40
C VAL A 69 -23.43 3.47 8.38
N PHE A 70 -22.71 2.35 8.27
CA PHE A 70 -22.90 1.21 9.18
C PHE A 70 -22.54 1.56 10.64
N ILE A 71 -21.44 2.28 10.86
CA ILE A 71 -21.03 2.73 12.19
C ILE A 71 -22.04 3.76 12.73
N GLY A 72 -22.44 4.73 11.90
CA GLY A 72 -23.39 5.77 12.29
C GLY A 72 -24.77 5.22 12.65
N VAL A 73 -25.30 4.29 11.86
CA VAL A 73 -26.56 3.61 12.17
C VAL A 73 -26.45 2.82 13.47
N THR A 74 -25.34 2.12 13.69
CA THR A 74 -25.10 1.38 14.95
C THR A 74 -25.09 2.34 16.15
N ALA A 75 -24.42 3.49 16.02
CA ALA A 75 -24.35 4.50 17.08
C ALA A 75 -25.70 5.17 17.37
N ILE A 76 -26.50 5.48 16.35
CA ILE A 76 -27.82 6.11 16.52
C ILE A 76 -28.82 5.13 17.14
N THR A 77 -28.79 3.87 16.70
CA THR A 77 -29.77 2.87 17.13
C THR A 77 -29.39 2.19 18.45
N ASN A 78 -28.14 2.35 18.92
CA ASN A 78 -27.56 1.60 20.04
C ASN A 78 -27.76 0.07 19.91
N ARG A 79 -27.88 -0.43 18.68
CA ARG A 79 -28.10 -1.85 18.38
C ARG A 79 -26.95 -2.37 17.53
N MET A 80 -25.99 -2.98 18.20
CA MET A 80 -24.90 -3.70 17.54
C MET A 80 -25.24 -5.19 17.53
N SER A 81 -25.66 -5.72 16.39
CA SER A 81 -25.75 -7.16 16.20
C SER A 81 -24.41 -7.72 15.72
N THR A 82 -24.16 -8.99 16.01
CA THR A 82 -22.99 -9.73 15.50
C THR A 82 -22.92 -9.66 13.97
N ASP A 83 -24.06 -9.79 13.29
CA ASP A 83 -24.15 -9.72 11.83
C ASP A 83 -23.70 -8.35 11.27
N ILE A 84 -24.10 -7.24 11.90
CA ILE A 84 -23.68 -5.89 11.48
C ILE A 84 -22.18 -5.71 11.71
N PHE A 85 -21.65 -6.21 12.83
CA PHE A 85 -20.23 -6.15 13.13
C PHE A 85 -19.41 -6.91 12.09
N GLU A 86 -19.81 -8.13 11.73
CA GLU A 86 -19.14 -8.94 10.73
C GLU A 86 -19.17 -8.29 9.33
N ILE A 87 -20.28 -7.65 8.95
CA ILE A 87 -20.36 -6.85 7.73
C ILE A 87 -19.34 -5.70 7.76
N ILE A 88 -19.27 -4.95 8.87
CA ILE A 88 -18.29 -3.87 9.04
C ILE A 88 -16.86 -4.42 8.90
N VAL A 89 -16.56 -5.53 9.58
CA VAL A 89 -15.24 -6.18 9.53
C VAL A 89 -14.88 -6.60 8.10
N ASN A 90 -15.81 -7.21 7.36
CA ASN A 90 -15.59 -7.60 5.96
C ASN A 90 -15.26 -6.38 5.08
N ILE A 91 -16.00 -5.27 5.25
CA ILE A 91 -15.74 -4.01 4.54
C ILE A 91 -14.36 -3.46 4.93
N ILE A 92 -13.99 -3.46 6.22
CA ILE A 92 -12.69 -2.98 6.71
C ILE A 92 -11.54 -3.80 6.12
N ILE A 93 -11.61 -5.14 6.20
CA ILE A 93 -10.57 -6.03 5.68
C ILE A 93 -10.34 -5.75 4.19
N THR A 94 -11.42 -5.64 3.43
CA THR A 94 -11.28 -5.39 1.99
C THR A 94 -10.81 -3.98 1.69
N PHE A 95 -11.18 -2.99 2.51
CA PHE A 95 -10.68 -1.62 2.38
C PHE A 95 -9.18 -1.52 2.68
N ILE A 96 -8.69 -2.24 3.69
CA ILE A 96 -7.25 -2.33 3.98
C ILE A 96 -6.51 -2.95 2.79
N TYR A 97 -7.01 -4.07 2.27
CA TYR A 97 -6.46 -4.71 1.07
C TYR A 97 -6.36 -3.73 -0.11
N PHE A 98 -7.44 -2.98 -0.38
CA PHE A 98 -7.48 -1.94 -1.40
C PHE A 98 -6.43 -0.84 -1.19
N LYS A 99 -6.26 -0.37 0.06
CA LYS A 99 -5.27 0.66 0.41
C LYS A 99 -3.84 0.17 0.17
N VAL A 100 -3.52 -1.04 0.59
CA VAL A 100 -2.19 -1.65 0.39
C VAL A 100 -1.87 -1.72 -1.09
N LEU A 101 -2.78 -2.28 -1.90
CA LEU A 101 -2.52 -2.39 -3.31
C LEU A 101 -2.46 -1.01 -4.01
N SER A 102 -3.32 -0.06 -3.62
CA SER A 102 -3.27 1.32 -4.13
C SER A 102 -1.92 2.01 -3.86
N MET A 103 -1.30 1.72 -2.72
CA MET A 103 0.01 2.25 -2.37
C MET A 103 1.11 1.61 -3.23
N ILE A 104 1.03 0.29 -3.45
CA ILE A 104 1.97 -0.44 -4.32
C ILE A 104 1.91 0.10 -5.75
N ASP A 105 0.72 0.28 -6.30
CA ASP A 105 0.55 0.80 -7.65
C ASP A 105 1.05 2.23 -7.79
N LYS A 106 0.79 3.10 -6.80
CA LYS A 106 1.34 4.47 -6.80
C LYS A 106 2.87 4.46 -6.81
N LYS A 107 3.51 3.58 -6.02
CA LYS A 107 4.97 3.42 -6.02
C LYS A 107 5.50 2.92 -7.37
N ARG A 108 4.83 1.93 -7.97
CA ARG A 108 5.17 1.42 -9.31
C ARG A 108 5.03 2.50 -10.38
N GLU A 109 3.98 3.30 -10.33
CA GLU A 109 3.76 4.40 -11.26
C GLU A 109 4.86 5.47 -11.14
N THR A 110 5.24 5.86 -9.92
CA THR A 110 6.37 6.79 -9.73
C THR A 110 7.67 6.23 -10.27
N LEU A 111 7.94 4.94 -10.04
CA LEU A 111 9.13 4.27 -10.56
C LEU A 111 9.11 4.18 -12.09
N TYR A 112 7.96 3.88 -12.69
CA TYR A 112 7.84 3.76 -14.14
C TYR A 112 7.97 5.09 -14.86
N ASN A 113 7.34 6.15 -14.33
CA ASN A 113 7.27 7.46 -14.98
C ASN A 113 8.59 8.24 -14.83
N ASN A 114 9.28 8.12 -13.70
CA ASN A 114 10.56 8.78 -13.48
C ASN A 114 11.49 7.91 -12.63
N PRO A 115 12.07 6.85 -13.22
CA PRO A 115 12.97 5.96 -12.50
C PRO A 115 14.24 6.67 -12.02
N GLN A 116 14.70 7.69 -12.76
CA GLN A 116 15.86 8.51 -12.39
C GLN A 116 15.62 9.25 -11.06
N MET A 117 14.47 9.93 -10.92
CA MET A 117 14.13 10.59 -9.65
C MET A 117 14.06 9.61 -8.47
N VAL A 118 13.62 8.37 -8.68
CA VAL A 118 13.61 7.36 -7.62
C VAL A 118 15.02 6.91 -7.26
N TYR A 119 15.88 6.70 -8.26
CA TYR A 119 17.29 6.40 -8.09
C TYR A 119 18.01 7.51 -7.30
N ASP A 120 17.84 8.76 -7.70
CA ASP A 120 18.46 9.92 -7.04
C ASP A 120 18.03 10.02 -5.57
N LYS A 121 16.73 9.84 -5.28
CA LYS A 121 16.20 9.81 -3.90
C LYS A 121 16.76 8.66 -3.05
N ILE A 122 17.03 7.52 -3.65
CA ILE A 122 17.65 6.39 -2.93
C ILE A 122 19.10 6.73 -2.60
N ASN A 123 19.83 7.33 -3.54
CA ASN A 123 21.21 7.74 -3.31
C ASN A 123 21.32 8.86 -2.27
N GLU A 124 20.42 9.85 -2.28
CA GLU A 124 20.36 10.86 -1.21
C GLU A 124 20.17 10.23 0.17
N LYS A 125 19.32 9.20 0.28
CA LYS A 125 19.11 8.46 1.54
C LYS A 125 20.32 7.64 1.93
N ILE A 126 21.02 7.02 0.98
CA ILE A 126 22.27 6.29 1.23
C ILE A 126 23.30 7.28 1.81
N ASN A 127 23.51 8.42 1.17
CA ASN A 127 24.46 9.44 1.63
C ASN A 127 24.12 9.93 3.05
N ALA A 128 22.82 10.18 3.33
CA ALA A 128 22.38 10.57 4.68
C ALA A 128 22.65 9.49 5.73
N LEU A 129 22.44 8.21 5.38
CA LEU A 129 22.73 7.09 6.27
C LEU A 129 24.23 6.85 6.45
N GLU A 130 25.05 7.07 5.42
CA GLU A 130 26.51 7.00 5.50
C GLU A 130 27.05 8.08 6.43
N MET A 131 26.57 9.33 6.33
CA MET A 131 26.91 10.39 7.30
C MET A 131 26.47 10.04 8.73
N MET A 132 25.26 9.48 8.90
CA MET A 132 24.80 9.03 10.22
C MET A 132 25.65 7.87 10.77
N TYR A 133 26.10 6.97 9.90
CA TYR A 133 26.99 5.88 10.26
C TYR A 133 28.31 6.41 10.81
N GLU A 134 28.96 7.32 10.08
CA GLU A 134 30.22 7.95 10.50
C GLU A 134 30.07 8.69 11.84
N GLN A 135 29.03 9.49 12.00
CA GLN A 135 28.74 10.18 13.27
C GLN A 135 28.50 9.21 14.43
N THR A 136 27.80 8.09 14.17
CA THR A 136 27.54 7.08 15.20
C THR A 136 28.82 6.31 15.54
N GLU A 137 29.69 6.06 14.57
CA GLU A 137 30.98 5.40 14.76
C GLU A 137 31.93 6.27 15.60
N GLU A 138 32.00 7.57 15.30
CA GLU A 138 32.76 8.54 16.07
C GLU A 138 32.23 8.65 17.51
N GLY A 139 30.90 8.72 17.68
CA GLY A 139 30.26 8.67 18.99
C GLY A 139 30.60 7.42 19.79
N MET A 140 30.71 6.26 19.12
CA MET A 140 31.07 4.99 19.75
C MET A 140 32.53 4.95 20.20
N ARG A 141 33.44 5.50 19.39
CA ARG A 141 34.87 5.60 19.74
C ARG A 141 35.06 6.47 20.99
N ASN A 142 34.28 7.54 21.11
CA ASN A 142 34.33 8.51 22.22
C ASN A 142 33.45 8.11 23.42
N ALA A 143 32.73 6.99 23.37
CA ALA A 143 31.84 6.57 24.44
C ALA A 143 32.62 6.08 25.67
N GLU A 144 32.32 6.66 26.83
CA GLU A 144 32.99 6.36 28.11
C GLU A 144 32.53 5.05 28.76
N THR A 145 31.37 4.51 28.35
CA THR A 145 30.78 3.31 28.99
C THR A 145 30.53 2.20 27.99
N GLU A 146 30.73 0.96 28.44
CA GLU A 146 30.45 -0.26 27.67
C GLU A 146 28.99 -0.33 27.19
N LYS A 147 28.06 0.11 28.05
CA LYS A 147 26.63 0.15 27.71
C LYS A 147 26.33 1.12 26.56
N ALA A 148 27.00 2.28 26.53
CA ALA A 148 26.85 3.24 25.43
C ALA A 148 27.47 2.70 24.13
N ARG A 149 28.64 2.05 24.21
CA ARG A 149 29.27 1.38 23.07
C ARG A 149 28.37 0.31 22.46
N ASN A 150 27.86 -0.62 23.26
CA ASN A 150 27.00 -1.71 22.76
C ASN A 150 25.70 -1.18 22.12
N SER A 151 25.13 -0.09 22.65
CA SER A 151 23.96 0.56 22.06
C SER A 151 24.27 1.22 20.71
N MET A 152 25.44 1.86 20.59
CA MET A 152 25.88 2.47 19.34
C MET A 152 26.28 1.43 18.30
N GLU A 153 26.88 0.32 18.70
CA GLU A 153 27.17 -0.82 17.82
C GLU A 153 25.89 -1.43 17.22
N ALA A 154 24.85 -1.62 18.04
CA ALA A 154 23.55 -2.06 17.54
C ALA A 154 22.94 -1.09 16.53
N LYS A 155 23.10 0.23 16.75
CA LYS A 155 22.66 1.25 15.78
C LYS A 155 23.48 1.22 14.49
N LEU A 156 24.80 1.07 14.57
CA LEU A 156 25.68 0.95 13.39
C LEU A 156 25.29 -0.25 12.54
N ASN A 157 25.04 -1.41 13.17
CA ASN A 157 24.59 -2.61 12.47
C ASN A 157 23.25 -2.39 11.77
N ALA A 158 22.30 -1.71 12.41
CA ALA A 158 21.01 -1.37 11.80
C ALA A 158 21.16 -0.39 10.61
N ILE A 159 22.01 0.63 10.75
CA ILE A 159 22.31 1.59 9.68
C ILE A 159 22.96 0.87 8.50
N ARG A 160 23.97 0.04 8.75
CA ARG A 160 24.67 -0.75 7.74
C ARG A 160 23.74 -1.66 6.95
N TYR A 161 22.90 -2.42 7.66
CA TYR A 161 21.89 -3.26 7.01
C TYR A 161 20.97 -2.45 6.10
N LYS A 162 20.56 -1.25 6.54
CA LYS A 162 19.70 -0.37 5.75
C LYS A 162 20.40 0.19 4.51
N ILE A 163 21.67 0.55 4.62
CA ILE A 163 22.50 0.99 3.48
C ILE A 163 22.60 -0.14 2.45
N ASP A 164 22.90 -1.36 2.86
CA ASP A 164 23.03 -2.51 1.96
C ASP A 164 21.71 -2.82 1.23
N GLU A 165 20.58 -2.72 1.93
CA GLU A 165 19.25 -2.88 1.34
C GLU A 165 18.98 -1.80 0.27
N LEU A 166 19.30 -0.53 0.56
CA LEU A 166 19.10 0.58 -0.36
C LEU A 166 20.03 0.50 -1.57
N LYS A 167 21.28 0.08 -1.40
CA LYS A 167 22.24 -0.14 -2.50
C LYS A 167 21.71 -1.18 -3.48
N ARG A 168 21.22 -2.33 -2.98
CA ARG A 168 20.56 -3.35 -3.83
C ARG A 168 19.34 -2.81 -4.58
N GLN A 169 18.50 -2.01 -3.93
CA GLN A 169 17.37 -1.37 -4.61
C GLN A 169 17.81 -0.39 -5.69
N SER A 170 18.86 0.40 -5.43
CA SER A 170 19.46 1.34 -6.37
C SER A 170 19.97 0.63 -7.63
N GLU A 171 20.69 -0.48 -7.47
CA GLU A 171 21.20 -1.30 -8.57
C GLU A 171 20.09 -1.85 -9.47
N LEU A 172 19.00 -2.37 -8.88
CA LEU A 172 17.85 -2.87 -9.64
C LEU A 172 17.20 -1.76 -10.47
N ILE A 173 17.10 -0.55 -9.93
CA ILE A 173 16.50 0.60 -10.64
C ILE A 173 17.45 1.10 -11.72
N LYS A 174 18.76 1.14 -11.47
CA LYS A 174 19.78 1.46 -12.46
C LYS A 174 19.72 0.53 -13.67
N ALA A 175 19.64 -0.78 -13.43
CA ALA A 175 19.46 -1.78 -14.49
C ALA A 175 18.17 -1.54 -15.30
N GLN A 176 17.07 -1.13 -14.64
CA GLN A 176 15.83 -0.75 -15.34
C GLN A 176 16.01 0.50 -16.22
N ILE A 177 16.71 1.52 -15.74
CA ILE A 177 17.01 2.75 -16.51
C ILE A 177 17.84 2.41 -17.75
N GLU A 178 18.92 1.65 -17.58
CA GLU A 178 19.81 1.23 -18.67
C GLU A 178 19.06 0.41 -19.72
N SER A 179 18.21 -0.54 -19.29
CA SER A 179 17.39 -1.34 -20.22
C SER A 179 16.40 -0.47 -21.02
N LYS A 180 15.80 0.55 -20.41
CA LYS A 180 14.88 1.49 -21.08
C LYS A 180 15.61 2.36 -22.10
N ASN A 181 16.81 2.81 -21.79
CA ASN A 181 17.62 3.64 -22.69
C ASN A 181 18.13 2.83 -23.90
N ASN A 182 18.57 1.59 -23.69
CA ASN A 182 19.01 0.73 -24.78
C ASN A 182 17.89 0.39 -25.77
N ASN A 183 16.68 0.12 -25.27
CA ASN A 183 15.51 -0.11 -26.14
C ASN A 183 15.05 1.14 -26.91
N LYS A 184 15.37 2.34 -26.40
CA LYS A 184 15.07 3.62 -27.07
C LYS A 184 16.07 3.94 -28.18
N ASN A 185 17.28 3.39 -28.12
CA ASN A 185 18.33 3.55 -29.13
C ASN A 185 18.27 2.49 -30.26
N MET A 186 17.40 1.47 -30.13
CA MET A 186 17.19 0.42 -31.13
C MET A 186 15.92 0.61 -31.99
N ASN A 187 15.11 1.63 -31.69
CA ASN A 187 13.94 2.06 -32.47
C ASN A 187 14.17 3.49 -33.00
#